data_AF-A0A7S3WCP2-F1
#
_entry.id   AF-A0A7S3WCP2-F1
#
_cell.length_a   1.000
_cell.length_b   1.000
_cell.length_c   1.000
_cell.angle_alpha   90.00
_cell.angle_beta   90.00
_cell.angle_gamma   90.00
#
_symmetry.space_group_name_H-M   'P 1'
#
loop_
_entity.id
_entity.type
_entity.pdbx_description
1 polymer ?
#
loop_
_entity_poly.entity_id
_entity_poly.type
_entity_poly.pdbx_seq_one_letter_code
_entity_poly.pdbx_strand_id
1 'polypeptide(L)'
;QTISYLINHMEQYMGKHAGEHESLALQSLKPGFMIQPRYQSVVGFKTPMELRVIALWGKVRLGLWWWGRTTGAPGEAPQRNVWLIRRPAHPGQLTAEDSWEAIHDHPGGNPGFEAAVALFERHMSAIAATTEAVATAFGAPFLRADFFVGSAQWGCRLNEVAYGCGCDYRFRPEGCPDILDDAPVMAKILSDGMAVCSRVTKAKHILARVGAQGGTYEDLLVAPLPK
;
A
#
# COMPACT_ATOMS: atom_id res chain seq x y z
N GLN A 1 21.98 26.84 -14.56
CA GLN A 1 20.54 27.16 -14.40
C GLN A 1 19.76 26.00 -13.80
N THR A 2 19.75 24.80 -14.41
CA THR A 2 19.03 23.63 -13.87
C THR A 2 19.46 23.21 -12.46
N ILE A 3 20.77 23.12 -12.19
CA ILE A 3 21.28 22.74 -10.85
C ILE A 3 20.83 23.75 -9.78
N SER A 4 20.98 25.04 -10.05
CA SER A 4 20.55 26.11 -9.14
C SER A 4 19.04 26.08 -8.89
N TYR A 5 18.24 25.77 -9.91
CA TYR A 5 16.80 25.58 -9.76
C TYR A 5 16.47 24.40 -8.84
N LEU A 6 17.14 23.25 -9.04
CA LEU A 6 16.92 22.06 -8.21
C LEU A 6 17.31 22.30 -6.75
N ILE A 7 18.46 22.94 -6.51
CA ILE A 7 18.91 23.27 -5.15
C ILE A 7 17.89 24.18 -4.46
N ASN A 8 17.49 25.28 -5.10
CA ASN A 8 16.51 26.20 -4.52
C ASN A 8 15.16 25.52 -4.27
N HIS A 9 14.71 24.66 -5.19
CA HIS A 9 13.50 23.87 -5.00
C HIS A 9 13.60 22.91 -3.80
N MET A 10 14.74 22.23 -3.66
CA MET A 10 14.99 21.34 -2.53
C MET A 10 15.01 22.12 -1.21
N GLU A 11 15.73 23.23 -1.13
CA GLU A 11 15.78 24.08 0.06
C GLU A 11 14.39 24.58 0.48
N GLN A 12 13.61 25.09 -0.48
CA GLN A 12 12.23 25.54 -0.22
C GLN A 12 11.34 24.42 0.29
N TYR A 13 11.45 23.21 -0.27
CA TYR A 13 10.62 22.09 0.12
C TYR A 13 11.05 21.49 1.47
N MET A 14 12.35 21.44 1.74
CA MET A 14 12.91 21.00 3.03
C MET A 14 12.49 21.90 4.19
N GLY A 15 12.16 23.17 3.92
CA GLY A 15 11.60 24.11 4.90
C GLY A 15 10.09 23.99 5.13
N LYS A 16 9.40 23.03 4.49
CA LYS A 16 7.96 22.81 4.72
C LYS A 16 7.70 22.05 6.01
N HIS A 17 6.60 22.39 6.66
CA HIS A 17 6.10 21.70 7.84
C HIS A 17 4.60 21.45 7.68
N ALA A 18 4.10 20.39 8.32
CA ALA A 18 2.66 20.17 8.41
C ALA A 18 2.01 21.32 9.21
N GLY A 19 0.76 21.67 8.87
CA GLY A 19 0.03 22.69 9.61
C GLY A 19 -0.31 22.23 11.03
N GLU A 20 -0.53 23.17 11.94
CA GLU A 20 -0.85 22.88 13.35
C GLU A 20 -2.15 22.08 13.55
N HIS A 21 -3.03 22.04 12.54
CA HIS A 21 -4.28 21.30 12.53
C HIS A 21 -4.13 19.84 12.07
N GLU A 22 -2.97 19.46 11.52
CA GLU A 22 -2.70 18.10 11.07
C GLU A 22 -2.47 17.15 12.25
N SER A 23 -2.51 15.85 12.00
CA SER A 23 -2.22 14.86 13.06
C SER A 23 -0.81 15.05 13.63
N LEU A 24 -0.61 14.75 14.93
CA LEU A 24 0.72 14.77 15.56
C LEU A 24 1.74 13.89 14.83
N ALA A 25 1.28 12.79 14.21
CA ALA A 25 2.12 11.94 13.37
C ALA A 25 2.67 12.72 12.18
N LEU A 26 1.82 13.42 11.41
CA LEU A 26 2.25 14.25 10.28
C LEU A 26 3.13 15.43 10.72
N GLN A 27 2.80 16.06 11.84
CA GLN A 27 3.61 17.15 12.40
C GLN A 27 5.02 16.71 12.82
N SER A 28 5.20 15.43 13.17
CA SER A 28 6.52 14.88 13.51
C SER A 28 7.41 14.55 12.31
N LEU A 29 6.86 14.56 11.09
CA LEU A 29 7.60 14.22 9.88
C LEU A 29 8.45 15.40 9.41
N LYS A 30 9.66 15.10 8.95
CA LYS A 30 10.53 16.05 8.26
C LYS A 30 10.55 15.71 6.77
N PRO A 31 10.39 16.69 5.86
CA PRO A 31 10.57 16.45 4.44
C PRO A 31 11.96 15.88 4.16
N GLY A 32 12.07 15.08 3.11
CA GLY A 32 13.33 14.54 2.64
C GLY A 32 13.29 14.36 1.13
N PHE A 33 14.46 14.38 0.49
CA PHE A 33 14.60 14.07 -0.93
C PHE A 33 15.35 12.77 -1.13
N MET A 34 14.80 11.92 -1.98
CA MET A 34 15.50 10.76 -2.54
C MET A 34 15.53 10.92 -4.05
N ILE A 35 16.73 10.92 -4.63
CA ILE A 35 16.91 10.91 -6.08
C ILE A 35 17.07 9.46 -6.50
N GLN A 36 16.17 8.98 -7.35
CA GLN A 36 16.19 7.62 -7.87
C GLN A 36 15.85 7.60 -9.36
N PRO A 37 16.34 6.60 -10.12
CA PRO A 37 15.87 6.37 -11.48
C PRO A 37 14.34 6.21 -11.52
N ARG A 38 13.71 6.80 -12.54
CA ARG A 38 12.26 6.70 -12.71
C ARG A 38 11.86 5.25 -12.98
N TYR A 39 10.86 4.78 -12.25
CA TYR A 39 10.24 3.48 -12.50
C TYR A 39 9.46 3.52 -13.82
N GLN A 40 9.81 2.65 -14.77
CA GLN A 40 9.16 2.56 -16.08
C GLN A 40 8.21 1.38 -16.13
N SER A 41 6.96 1.61 -16.53
CA SER A 41 5.93 0.56 -16.69
C SER A 41 6.10 -0.19 -18.02
N VAL A 42 6.01 -1.52 -17.99
CA VAL A 42 6.13 -2.41 -19.17
C VAL A 42 4.87 -2.45 -20.05
N VAL A 43 3.72 -2.02 -19.55
CA VAL A 43 2.45 -2.04 -20.29
C VAL A 43 2.10 -0.67 -20.91
N GLY A 44 3.11 0.19 -21.11
CA GLY A 44 2.97 1.42 -21.90
C GLY A 44 2.28 2.59 -21.17
N PHE A 45 2.04 2.49 -19.86
CA PHE A 45 1.56 3.62 -19.07
C PHE A 45 2.68 4.66 -18.88
N LYS A 46 2.31 5.94 -18.94
CA LYS A 46 3.25 7.06 -18.71
C LYS A 46 3.70 7.12 -17.25
N THR A 47 2.92 6.58 -16.33
CA THR A 47 3.20 6.55 -14.89
C THR A 47 3.49 5.12 -14.44
N PRO A 48 4.26 4.95 -13.36
CA PRO A 48 4.37 3.65 -12.69
C PRO A 48 2.97 3.09 -12.39
N MET A 49 2.80 1.79 -12.57
CA MET A 49 1.60 1.11 -12.09
C MET A 49 1.73 0.93 -10.59
N GLU A 50 0.84 1.56 -9.84
CA GLU A 50 0.84 1.49 -8.39
C GLU A 50 -0.32 0.64 -7.88
N LEU A 51 -0.01 -0.37 -7.09
CA LEU A 51 -0.98 -1.22 -6.40
C LEU A 51 -0.92 -0.96 -4.90
N ARG A 52 -2.05 -0.58 -4.32
CA ARG A 52 -2.21 -0.39 -2.87
C ARG A 52 -2.70 -1.68 -2.24
N VAL A 53 -2.11 -2.08 -1.12
CA VAL A 53 -2.36 -3.40 -0.53
C VAL A 53 -2.69 -3.21 0.93
N ILE A 54 -3.84 -3.75 1.35
CA ILE A 54 -4.39 -3.58 2.68
C ILE A 54 -4.18 -4.84 3.50
N ALA A 55 -3.46 -4.69 4.62
CA ALA A 55 -3.34 -5.70 5.65
C ALA A 55 -4.06 -5.30 6.94
N LEU A 56 -4.80 -6.25 7.50
CA LEU A 56 -5.42 -6.16 8.82
C LEU A 56 -4.79 -7.22 9.71
N TRP A 57 -4.32 -6.82 10.91
CA TRP A 57 -3.71 -7.72 11.88
C TRP A 57 -2.62 -8.63 11.29
N GLY A 58 -1.77 -8.07 10.42
CA GLY A 58 -0.69 -8.79 9.77
C GLY A 58 -1.10 -9.65 8.57
N LYS A 59 -2.37 -9.65 8.17
CA LYS A 59 -2.88 -10.44 7.03
C LYS A 59 -3.47 -9.58 5.93
N VAL A 60 -3.03 -9.82 4.69
CA VAL A 60 -3.52 -9.05 3.53
C VAL A 60 -4.93 -9.52 3.17
N ARG A 61 -5.81 -8.54 2.95
CA ARG A 61 -7.21 -8.74 2.55
C ARG A 61 -7.49 -8.36 1.10
N LEU A 62 -6.83 -7.31 0.62
CA LEU A 62 -7.23 -6.62 -0.60
C LEU A 62 -6.01 -5.97 -1.27
N GLY A 63 -5.89 -6.12 -2.58
CA GLY A 63 -5.14 -5.22 -3.45
C GLY A 63 -6.07 -4.25 -4.15
N LEU A 64 -5.62 -3.02 -4.42
CA LEU A 64 -6.39 -1.98 -5.08
C LEU A 64 -5.51 -1.21 -6.06
N TRP A 65 -5.88 -1.26 -7.33
CA TRP A 65 -5.40 -0.32 -8.32
C TRP A 65 -6.35 0.88 -8.39
N TRP A 66 -5.92 1.99 -7.81
CA TRP A 66 -6.76 3.16 -7.55
C TRP A 66 -6.63 4.23 -8.64
N TRP A 67 -7.78 4.69 -9.13
CA TRP A 67 -7.95 5.73 -10.14
C TRP A 67 -8.85 6.87 -9.65
N GLY A 68 -9.10 6.99 -8.35
CA GLY A 68 -9.98 8.02 -7.79
C GLY A 68 -11.39 7.51 -7.50
N ARG A 69 -12.24 8.43 -7.03
CA ARG A 69 -13.61 8.18 -6.58
C ARG A 69 -14.64 9.00 -7.35
N THR A 70 -14.21 10.16 -7.86
CA THR A 70 -15.11 11.20 -8.37
C THR A 70 -15.14 11.17 -9.88
N THR A 71 -16.26 10.72 -10.44
CA THR A 71 -16.48 10.76 -11.89
C THR A 71 -16.38 12.19 -12.41
N GLY A 72 -15.50 12.42 -13.37
CA GLY A 72 -15.29 13.74 -13.99
C GLY A 72 -14.32 14.66 -13.25
N ALA A 73 -13.78 14.27 -12.09
CA ALA A 73 -12.69 15.03 -11.47
C ALA A 73 -11.41 14.93 -12.31
N PRO A 74 -10.64 16.02 -12.47
CA PRO A 74 -9.41 16.01 -13.26
C PRO A 74 -8.41 14.95 -12.77
N GLY A 75 -8.05 14.02 -13.66
CA GLY A 75 -7.10 12.95 -13.36
C GLY A 75 -7.71 11.70 -12.70
N GLU A 76 -9.01 11.72 -12.40
CA GLU A 76 -9.73 10.56 -11.84
C GLU A 76 -10.52 9.80 -12.92
N ALA A 77 -10.54 8.48 -12.80
CA ALA A 77 -11.29 7.55 -13.64
C ALA A 77 -11.78 6.36 -12.79
N PRO A 78 -12.72 6.58 -11.84
CA PRO A 78 -13.14 5.57 -10.87
C PRO A 78 -13.64 4.26 -11.50
N GLN A 79 -14.20 4.29 -12.71
CA GLN A 79 -14.59 3.10 -13.49
C GLN A 79 -13.41 2.19 -13.87
N ARG A 80 -12.17 2.63 -13.67
CA ARG A 80 -10.94 1.87 -13.87
C ARG A 80 -10.37 1.29 -12.57
N ASN A 81 -11.03 1.52 -11.43
CA ASN A 81 -10.62 0.90 -10.18
C ASN A 81 -10.68 -0.62 -10.33
N VAL A 82 -9.65 -1.29 -9.82
CA VAL A 82 -9.58 -2.76 -9.76
C VAL A 82 -9.26 -3.19 -8.34
N TRP A 83 -10.07 -4.09 -7.82
CA TRP A 83 -9.89 -4.70 -6.51
C TRP A 83 -9.44 -6.14 -6.69
N LEU A 84 -8.25 -6.47 -6.21
CA LEU A 84 -7.75 -7.85 -6.15
C LEU A 84 -8.17 -8.45 -4.81
N ILE A 85 -9.25 -9.23 -4.84
CA ILE A 85 -9.82 -9.85 -3.65
C ILE A 85 -9.16 -11.20 -3.40
N ARG A 86 -8.79 -11.45 -2.14
CA ARG A 86 -8.18 -12.71 -1.73
C ARG A 86 -9.26 -13.78 -1.61
N ARG A 87 -9.02 -14.94 -2.21
CA ARG A 87 -9.89 -16.12 -2.17
C ARG A 87 -9.20 -17.22 -1.34
N PRO A 88 -9.68 -17.47 -0.11
CA PRO A 88 -9.10 -18.48 0.76
C PRO A 88 -9.08 -19.87 0.12
N ALA A 89 -7.93 -20.54 0.15
CA ALA A 89 -7.86 -21.96 -0.21
C ALA A 89 -8.58 -22.85 0.81
N HIS A 90 -8.62 -22.39 2.07
CA HIS A 90 -9.28 -23.07 3.18
C HIS A 90 -10.21 -22.11 3.93
N PRO A 91 -11.47 -22.51 4.20
CA PRO A 91 -12.41 -21.67 4.93
C PRO A 91 -11.86 -21.16 6.27
N GLY A 92 -11.93 -19.85 6.48
CA GLY A 92 -11.50 -19.20 7.73
C GLY A 92 -9.98 -19.02 7.89
N GLN A 93 -9.16 -19.39 6.90
CA GLN A 93 -7.71 -19.24 6.97
C GLN A 93 -7.19 -18.39 5.81
N LEU A 94 -6.16 -17.59 6.07
CA LEU A 94 -5.45 -16.81 5.05
C LEU A 94 -4.01 -17.30 4.94
N THR A 95 -3.72 -18.01 3.86
CA THR A 95 -2.48 -18.75 3.66
C THR A 95 -1.82 -18.40 2.33
N ALA A 96 -0.63 -18.95 2.06
CA ALA A 96 0.10 -18.65 0.83
C ALA A 96 -0.52 -19.34 -0.41
N GLU A 97 -1.37 -20.35 -0.17
CA GLU A 97 -2.10 -21.12 -1.18
C GLU A 97 -3.36 -20.40 -1.68
N ASP A 98 -3.76 -19.30 -1.04
CA ASP A 98 -4.90 -18.50 -1.46
C ASP A 98 -4.74 -17.97 -2.89
N SER A 99 -5.85 -17.90 -3.62
CA SER A 99 -5.90 -17.28 -4.94
C SER A 99 -6.35 -15.82 -4.85
N TRP A 100 -6.23 -15.12 -5.97
CA TRP A 100 -6.61 -13.72 -6.10
C TRP A 100 -7.51 -13.56 -7.31
N GLU A 101 -8.58 -12.78 -7.15
CA GLU A 101 -9.52 -12.46 -8.22
C GLU A 101 -9.55 -10.95 -8.39
N ALA A 102 -9.33 -10.46 -9.61
CA ALA A 102 -9.62 -9.07 -9.94
C ALA A 102 -11.13 -8.84 -10.16
N ILE A 103 -11.71 -7.87 -9.44
CA ILE A 103 -13.06 -7.35 -9.68
C ILE A 103 -12.99 -5.86 -10.04
N HIS A 104 -13.84 -5.42 -10.97
CA HIS A 104 -13.90 -4.04 -11.43
C HIS A 104 -15.18 -3.76 -12.23
N ASP A 105 -15.53 -2.48 -12.37
CA ASP A 105 -16.65 -2.01 -13.21
C ASP A 105 -16.22 -1.64 -14.64
N HIS A 106 -14.94 -1.83 -14.99
CA HIS A 106 -14.44 -1.52 -16.33
C HIS A 106 -15.14 -2.42 -17.38
N PRO A 107 -15.71 -1.85 -18.47
CA PRO A 107 -16.52 -2.59 -19.46
C PRO A 107 -15.73 -3.54 -20.38
N GLY A 108 -14.43 -3.75 -20.11
CA GLY A 108 -13.51 -4.53 -20.95
C GLY A 108 -13.06 -3.80 -22.24
N GLY A 109 -12.41 -4.55 -23.14
CA GLY A 109 -12.05 -4.08 -24.48
C GLY A 109 -10.84 -3.15 -24.51
N ASN A 110 -10.01 -3.19 -23.46
CA ASN A 110 -8.79 -2.37 -23.38
C ASN A 110 -7.60 -3.28 -23.09
N PRO A 111 -6.81 -3.65 -24.12
CA PRO A 111 -5.69 -4.58 -23.96
C PRO A 111 -4.65 -4.11 -22.94
N GLY A 112 -4.42 -2.80 -22.81
CA GLY A 112 -3.48 -2.26 -21.83
C GLY A 112 -3.98 -2.38 -20.40
N PHE A 113 -5.28 -2.21 -20.19
CA PHE A 113 -5.93 -2.43 -18.88
C PHE A 113 -5.92 -3.92 -18.51
N GLU A 114 -6.29 -4.79 -19.43
CA GLU A 114 -6.30 -6.25 -19.22
C GLU A 114 -4.88 -6.78 -18.92
N ALA A 115 -3.88 -6.33 -19.67
CA ALA A 115 -2.48 -6.67 -19.41
C ALA A 115 -2.00 -6.15 -18.04
N ALA A 116 -2.45 -4.98 -17.61
CA ALA A 116 -2.14 -4.43 -16.30
C ALA A 116 -2.77 -5.27 -15.17
N VAL A 117 -4.04 -5.65 -15.30
CA VAL A 117 -4.73 -6.52 -14.33
C VAL A 117 -4.02 -7.86 -14.21
N ALA A 118 -3.76 -8.54 -15.32
CA ALA A 118 -3.07 -9.83 -15.32
C ALA A 118 -1.66 -9.74 -14.71
N LEU A 119 -0.98 -8.61 -14.88
CA LEU A 119 0.30 -8.36 -14.25
C LEU A 119 0.19 -8.19 -12.73
N PHE A 120 -0.82 -7.47 -12.24
CA PHE A 120 -1.08 -7.37 -10.80
C PHE A 120 -1.40 -8.73 -10.19
N GLU A 121 -2.31 -9.50 -10.80
CA GLU A 121 -2.68 -10.83 -10.31
C GLU A 121 -1.46 -11.75 -10.19
N ARG A 122 -0.57 -11.74 -11.20
CA ARG A 122 0.68 -12.51 -11.19
C ARG A 122 1.60 -12.17 -10.01
N HIS A 123 1.65 -10.91 -9.60
CA HIS A 123 2.52 -10.45 -8.53
C HIS A 123 1.85 -10.43 -7.15
N MET A 124 0.53 -10.61 -7.09
CA MET A 124 -0.26 -10.35 -5.89
C MET A 124 0.16 -11.24 -4.71
N SER A 125 0.47 -12.52 -4.92
CA SER A 125 0.91 -13.39 -3.82
C SER A 125 2.25 -12.95 -3.21
N ALA A 126 3.22 -12.54 -4.03
CA ALA A 126 4.52 -12.06 -3.54
C ALA A 126 4.40 -10.69 -2.85
N ILE A 127 3.57 -9.81 -3.41
CA ILE A 127 3.21 -8.52 -2.82
C ILE A 127 2.55 -8.75 -1.45
N ALA A 128 1.56 -9.64 -1.38
CA ALA A 128 0.86 -9.95 -0.15
C ALA A 128 1.81 -10.48 0.92
N ALA A 129 2.65 -11.46 0.59
CA ALA A 129 3.65 -12.00 1.52
C ALA A 129 4.59 -10.90 2.06
N THR A 130 5.03 -9.99 1.19
CA THR A 130 5.85 -8.84 1.59
C THR A 130 5.11 -7.90 2.53
N THR A 131 3.86 -7.55 2.21
CA THR A 131 3.03 -6.68 3.06
C THR A 131 2.73 -7.33 4.41
N GLU A 132 2.44 -8.64 4.46
CA GLU A 132 2.24 -9.38 5.71
C GLU A 132 3.50 -9.36 6.58
N ALA A 133 4.67 -9.56 5.98
CA ALA A 133 5.95 -9.50 6.68
C ALA A 133 6.19 -8.09 7.27
N VAL A 134 5.93 -7.04 6.50
CA VAL A 134 6.04 -5.64 6.97
C VAL A 134 5.03 -5.38 8.10
N ALA A 135 3.75 -5.68 7.89
CA ALA A 135 2.71 -5.46 8.90
C ALA A 135 3.02 -6.19 10.21
N THR A 136 3.50 -7.42 10.13
CA THR A 136 3.90 -8.23 11.29
C THR A 136 5.15 -7.68 11.97
N ALA A 137 6.14 -7.22 11.20
CA ALA A 137 7.37 -6.65 11.74
C ALA A 137 7.09 -5.36 12.53
N PHE A 138 6.21 -4.50 12.00
CA PHE A 138 5.81 -3.25 12.64
C PHE A 138 4.68 -3.41 13.67
N GLY A 139 4.06 -4.58 13.77
CA GLY A 139 2.91 -4.81 14.64
C GLY A 139 1.70 -3.93 14.27
N ALA A 140 1.57 -3.58 12.99
CA ALA A 140 0.54 -2.66 12.53
C ALA A 140 -0.82 -3.39 12.42
N PRO A 141 -1.85 -2.97 13.18
CA PRO A 141 -3.18 -3.58 13.10
C PRO A 141 -3.87 -3.27 11.78
N PHE A 142 -3.53 -2.13 11.16
CA PHE A 142 -3.99 -1.71 9.86
C PHE A 142 -2.81 -1.08 9.10
N LEU A 143 -2.38 -1.72 8.02
CA LEU A 143 -1.31 -1.24 7.16
C LEU A 143 -1.80 -1.15 5.71
N ARG A 144 -1.48 -0.04 5.05
CA ARG A 144 -1.45 0.06 3.60
C ARG A 144 0.00 0.00 3.13
N ALA A 145 0.28 -0.80 2.12
CA ALA A 145 1.56 -0.81 1.43
C ALA A 145 1.33 -0.64 -0.07
N ASP A 146 2.04 0.29 -0.68
CA ASP A 146 1.90 0.62 -2.09
C ASP A 146 3.10 0.07 -2.85
N PHE A 147 2.86 -0.56 -3.99
CA PHE A 147 3.90 -1.19 -4.81
C PHE A 147 3.86 -0.66 -6.22
N PHE A 148 5.03 -0.34 -6.76
CA PHE A 148 5.20 -0.25 -8.20
C PHE A 148 5.33 -1.64 -8.81
N VAL A 149 4.61 -1.89 -9.90
CA VAL A 149 4.56 -3.20 -10.57
C VAL A 149 4.89 -3.04 -12.05
N GLY A 150 5.66 -3.99 -12.60
CA GLY A 150 5.93 -4.04 -14.03
C GLY A 150 7.07 -3.18 -14.53
N SER A 151 8.21 -3.16 -13.86
CA SER A 151 9.44 -2.66 -14.47
C SER A 151 10.31 -3.81 -14.94
N ALA A 152 10.79 -3.77 -16.18
CA ALA A 152 11.74 -4.77 -16.68
C ALA A 152 13.04 -4.80 -15.87
N GLN A 153 13.48 -3.63 -15.40
CA GLN A 153 14.70 -3.50 -14.60
C GLN A 153 14.47 -3.81 -13.12
N TRP A 154 13.35 -3.35 -12.56
CA TRP A 154 13.14 -3.34 -11.11
C TRP A 154 12.08 -4.33 -10.60
N GLY A 155 11.40 -5.05 -11.50
CA GLY A 155 10.41 -6.06 -11.13
C GLY A 155 9.18 -5.46 -10.45
N CYS A 156 8.89 -5.89 -9.22
CA CYS A 156 7.92 -5.28 -8.32
C CYS A 156 8.68 -4.64 -7.15
N ARG A 157 8.29 -3.43 -6.74
CA ARG A 157 9.03 -2.64 -5.75
C ARG A 157 8.09 -1.95 -4.78
N LEU A 158 8.37 -2.09 -3.49
CA LEU A 158 7.69 -1.32 -2.44
C LEU A 158 7.96 0.17 -2.64
N ASN A 159 6.90 0.97 -2.68
CA ASN A 159 6.93 2.42 -2.87
C ASN A 159 6.65 3.15 -1.55
N GLU A 160 5.51 2.87 -0.93
CA GLU A 160 5.04 3.56 0.27
C GLU A 160 4.50 2.55 1.30
N VAL A 161 4.60 2.91 2.58
CA VAL A 161 3.86 2.26 3.66
C VAL A 161 3.14 3.32 4.48
N ALA A 162 1.89 3.07 4.84
CA ALA A 162 1.06 4.00 5.60
C ALA A 162 0.19 3.27 6.63
N TYR A 163 -0.05 3.92 7.77
CA TYR A 163 -0.98 3.42 8.78
C TYR A 163 -2.42 3.67 8.33
N GLY A 164 -3.02 2.64 7.73
CA GLY A 164 -4.36 2.69 7.14
C GLY A 164 -4.53 3.72 6.03
N CYS A 165 -5.81 3.97 5.71
CA CYS A 165 -6.36 5.09 4.91
C CYS A 165 -6.57 4.93 3.38
N GLY A 166 -7.52 5.74 2.90
CA GLY A 166 -7.49 6.37 1.56
C GLY A 166 -8.06 5.59 0.38
N CYS A 167 -8.77 4.48 0.62
CA CYS A 167 -9.18 3.54 -0.42
C CYS A 167 -10.64 3.09 -0.26
N ASP A 168 -11.28 2.75 -1.38
CA ASP A 168 -12.56 2.05 -1.35
C ASP A 168 -12.30 0.55 -1.16
N TYR A 169 -13.01 -0.06 -0.22
CA TYR A 169 -12.91 -1.48 0.05
C TYR A 169 -14.07 -2.17 -0.64
N ARG A 170 -13.78 -3.03 -1.61
CA ARG A 170 -14.81 -3.76 -2.33
C ARG A 170 -14.59 -5.25 -2.22
N PHE A 171 -15.71 -5.97 -2.20
CA PHE A 171 -15.74 -7.41 -2.17
C PHE A 171 -16.86 -7.93 -3.08
N ARG A 172 -16.67 -9.12 -3.63
CA ARG A 172 -17.70 -9.86 -4.36
C ARG A 172 -17.90 -11.21 -3.68
N PRO A 173 -19.05 -11.48 -3.05
CA PRO A 173 -19.38 -12.82 -2.56
C PRO A 173 -19.36 -13.84 -3.70
N GLU A 174 -18.95 -15.07 -3.41
CA GLU A 174 -18.99 -16.14 -4.40
C GLU A 174 -20.41 -16.41 -4.88
N GLY A 175 -20.60 -16.53 -6.19
CA GLY A 175 -21.93 -16.69 -6.81
C GLY A 175 -22.78 -15.41 -6.85
N CYS A 176 -22.31 -14.29 -6.33
CA CYS A 176 -22.98 -12.99 -6.42
C CYS A 176 -22.36 -12.15 -7.54
N PRO A 177 -23.16 -11.58 -8.47
CA PRO A 177 -22.63 -10.68 -9.50
C PRO A 177 -22.21 -9.32 -8.92
N ASP A 178 -22.83 -8.90 -7.81
CA ASP A 178 -22.71 -7.55 -7.29
C ASP A 178 -21.40 -7.33 -6.53
N ILE A 179 -20.81 -6.15 -6.76
CA ILE A 179 -19.66 -5.66 -6.00
C ILE A 179 -20.19 -4.85 -4.80
N LEU A 180 -19.85 -5.30 -3.60
CA LEU A 180 -20.32 -4.72 -2.34
C LEU A 180 -19.24 -3.86 -1.68
N ASP A 181 -19.66 -2.92 -0.82
CA ASP A 181 -18.76 -2.19 0.07
C ASP A 181 -18.33 -3.10 1.25
N ASP A 182 -17.03 -3.32 1.38
CA ASP A 182 -16.42 -4.17 2.41
C ASP A 182 -15.93 -3.37 3.63
N ALA A 183 -16.09 -2.04 3.62
CA ALA A 183 -15.65 -1.18 4.72
C ALA A 183 -16.21 -1.59 6.09
N PRO A 184 -17.51 -1.95 6.23
CA PRO A 184 -18.06 -2.37 7.52
C PRO A 184 -17.41 -3.66 8.05
N VAL A 185 -17.08 -4.59 7.16
CA VAL A 185 -16.44 -5.86 7.52
C VAL A 185 -14.99 -5.61 7.97
N MET A 186 -14.24 -4.78 7.23
CA MET A 186 -12.89 -4.38 7.62
C MET A 186 -12.89 -3.69 8.99
N ALA A 187 -13.82 -2.76 9.22
CA ALA A 187 -13.98 -2.08 10.50
C ALA A 187 -14.29 -3.06 11.64
N LYS A 188 -15.16 -4.04 11.40
CA LYS A 188 -15.47 -5.09 12.38
C LYS A 188 -14.24 -5.92 12.73
N ILE A 189 -13.46 -6.38 11.75
CA ILE A 189 -12.22 -7.15 11.99
C ILE A 189 -11.22 -6.35 12.82
N LEU A 190 -11.08 -5.06 12.53
CA LEU A 190 -10.22 -4.16 13.29
C LEU A 190 -10.71 -4.01 14.73
N SER A 191 -12.02 -3.81 14.94
CA SER A 191 -12.62 -3.69 16.26
C SER A 191 -12.50 -4.97 17.08
N ASP A 192 -12.85 -6.12 16.50
CA ASP A 192 -12.79 -7.43 17.16
C ASP A 192 -11.34 -7.79 17.53
N GLY A 193 -10.39 -7.53 16.63
CA GLY A 193 -8.97 -7.76 16.91
C GLY A 193 -8.43 -6.84 18.02
N MET A 194 -8.90 -5.59 18.10
CA MET A 194 -8.50 -4.67 19.16
C MET A 194 -9.01 -5.14 20.52
N ALA A 195 -10.21 -5.71 20.58
CA ALA A 195 -10.80 -6.23 21.82
C ALA A 195 -9.99 -7.39 22.43
N VAL A 196 -9.28 -8.16 21.61
CA VAL A 196 -8.42 -9.28 22.06
C VAL A 196 -6.93 -8.93 22.12
N CYS A 197 -6.52 -7.78 21.54
CA CYS A 197 -5.14 -7.33 21.56
C CYS A 197 -4.79 -6.69 22.91
N SER A 198 -4.31 -7.51 23.85
CA SER A 198 -3.88 -7.06 25.18
C SER A 198 -2.39 -6.70 25.26
N ARG A 199 -1.60 -7.06 24.24
CA ARG A 199 -0.14 -6.92 24.27
C ARG A 199 0.31 -5.58 23.67
N VAL A 200 0.80 -4.70 24.51
CA VAL A 200 1.48 -3.46 24.09
C VAL A 200 2.99 -3.70 24.11
N THR A 201 3.62 -3.64 22.94
CA THR A 201 5.07 -3.76 22.79
C THR A 201 5.68 -2.36 22.66
N LYS A 202 6.78 -2.09 23.37
CA LYS A 202 7.49 -0.81 23.25
C LYS A 202 8.02 -0.65 21.82
N ALA A 203 7.90 0.56 21.26
CA ALA A 203 8.34 0.88 19.90
C ALA A 203 9.79 0.41 19.62
N LYS A 204 10.72 0.63 20.57
CA LYS A 204 12.12 0.17 20.46
C LYS A 204 12.24 -1.34 20.15
N HIS A 205 11.39 -2.17 20.72
CA HIS A 205 11.42 -3.62 20.49
C HIS A 205 10.90 -3.98 19.09
N ILE A 206 9.87 -3.29 18.61
CA ILE A 206 9.33 -3.45 17.25
C ILE A 206 10.37 -3.00 16.23
N LEU A 207 10.92 -1.80 16.40
CA LEU A 207 11.86 -1.15 15.49
C LEU A 207 13.21 -1.90 15.40
N ALA A 208 13.69 -2.48 16.49
CA ALA A 208 14.92 -3.28 16.47
C ALA A 208 14.85 -4.47 15.47
N ARG A 209 13.64 -5.02 15.23
CA ARG A 209 13.44 -6.12 14.28
C ARG A 209 13.57 -5.71 12.82
N VAL A 210 13.53 -4.41 12.53
CA VAL A 210 13.75 -3.84 11.19
C VAL A 210 15.09 -3.09 11.09
N GLY A 211 15.99 -3.33 12.04
CA GLY A 211 17.33 -2.73 12.07
C GLY A 211 17.36 -1.30 12.59
N ALA A 212 16.23 -0.77 13.06
CA ALA A 212 16.12 0.58 13.60
C ALA A 212 16.48 0.61 15.09
N GLN A 213 17.41 1.49 15.44
CA GLN A 213 17.92 1.71 16.79
C GLN A 213 17.77 3.19 17.15
N GLY A 214 17.39 3.51 18.38
CA GLY A 214 17.15 4.89 18.82
C GLY A 214 15.91 5.01 19.69
N GLY A 215 15.79 6.12 20.41
CA GLY A 215 14.63 6.46 21.23
C GLY A 215 13.74 7.55 20.63
N THR A 216 14.27 8.28 19.65
CA THR A 216 13.70 9.47 19.00
C THR A 216 13.93 9.36 17.49
N TYR A 217 13.31 10.23 16.70
CA TYR A 217 13.57 10.29 15.26
C TYR A 217 14.97 10.86 14.97
N GLU A 218 15.43 11.79 15.82
CA GLU A 218 16.74 12.44 15.72
C GLU A 218 17.91 11.47 15.89
N ASP A 219 17.77 10.50 16.79
CA ASP A 219 18.82 9.52 17.11
C ASP A 219 18.58 8.17 16.40
N LEU A 220 17.67 8.13 15.42
CA LEU A 220 17.31 6.90 14.71
C LEU A 220 18.45 6.49 13.77
N LEU A 221 19.08 5.36 14.07
CA LEU A 221 20.04 4.68 13.21
C LEU A 221 19.39 3.44 12.60
N VAL A 222 19.51 3.29 11.28
CA VAL A 222 19.07 2.08 10.57
C VAL A 222 20.30 1.29 10.15
N ALA A 223 20.50 0.14 10.80
CA ALA A 223 21.57 -0.79 10.46
C ALA A 223 21.02 -1.92 9.57
N PRO A 224 21.81 -2.42 8.60
CA PRO A 224 21.46 -3.64 7.89
C PRO A 224 21.25 -4.80 8.87
N LEU A 225 20.17 -5.55 8.71
CA LEU A 225 19.98 -6.80 9.45
C LEU A 225 20.89 -7.88 8.85
N PRO A 226 21.42 -8.80 9.69
CA PRO A 226 22.07 -10.01 9.20
C PRO A 226 21.11 -10.75 8.25
N LYS A 227 21.66 -11.25 7.12
CA LYS A 227 20.91 -12.08 6.18
C LYS A 227 20.57 -13.44 6.79
#